data_AF-A0A374UG31-F1
#
_entry.id   AF-A0A374UG31-F1
#
_cell.length_a   1.000
_cell.length_b   1.000
_cell.length_c   1.000
_cell.angle_alpha   90.00
_cell.angle_beta   90.00
_cell.angle_gamma   90.00
#
_symmetry.space_group_name_H-M   'P 1'
#
loop_
_entity.id
_entity.type
_entity.pdbx_description
1 polymer ?
#
loop_
_entity_poly.entity_id
_entity_poly.type
_entity_poly.pdbx_seq_one_letter_code
_entity_poly.pdbx_strand_id
1 'polypeptide(L)'
;MKQGIHPQYVECTVTCSCGNTFKTHATVSEMKVELCNECHPFYTGQQKFVDTGGRVQRFADKFGGAAAAQLKKAEEAKAAKAAKAAEAEAARKAAAEAKAAEKAKRAAKFAEEAAKQAAEAPAEAPVEEAAAEAETTEAAE
;
A
#
# COMPACT_ATOMS: atom_id res chain seq x y z
N MET A 1 -62.32 -36.00 17.93
CA MET A 1 -61.86 -36.44 19.25
C MET A 1 -62.48 -37.79 19.56
N LYS A 2 -61.66 -38.82 19.81
CA LYS A 2 -62.13 -40.09 20.40
C LYS A 2 -62.28 -39.92 21.91
N GLN A 3 -63.31 -40.53 22.50
CA GLN A 3 -63.51 -40.45 23.94
C GLN A 3 -62.36 -41.12 24.69
N GLY A 4 -61.81 -40.45 25.71
CA GLY A 4 -60.88 -41.03 26.68
C GLY A 4 -59.37 -40.95 26.37
N ILE A 5 -58.94 -40.53 25.18
CA ILE A 5 -57.50 -40.45 24.82
C ILE A 5 -56.99 -39.04 24.53
N HIS A 6 -57.87 -38.04 24.51
CA HIS A 6 -57.48 -36.66 24.24
C HIS A 6 -57.63 -35.79 25.50
N PRO A 7 -56.64 -34.95 25.79
CA PRO A 7 -56.73 -34.00 26.89
C PRO A 7 -57.79 -32.92 26.58
N GLN A 8 -58.36 -32.36 27.64
CA GLN A 8 -59.41 -31.35 27.52
C GLN A 8 -58.85 -30.07 26.90
N TYR A 9 -59.50 -29.57 25.86
CA TYR A 9 -59.15 -28.33 25.20
C TYR A 9 -59.94 -27.19 25.84
N VAL A 10 -59.24 -26.29 26.53
CA VAL A 10 -59.83 -25.18 27.27
C VAL A 10 -59.31 -23.85 26.71
N GLU A 11 -60.07 -22.79 26.94
CA GLU A 11 -59.56 -21.43 26.70
C GLU A 11 -58.41 -21.13 27.68
N CYS A 12 -57.31 -20.62 27.12
CA CYS A 12 -56.10 -20.27 27.83
C CYS A 12 -55.80 -18.78 27.67
N THR A 13 -55.52 -18.11 28.78
CA THR A 13 -54.99 -16.74 28.79
C THR A 13 -53.47 -16.78 28.83
N VAL A 14 -52.84 -16.32 27.75
CA VAL A 14 -51.37 -16.21 27.67
C VAL A 14 -50.96 -14.81 28.05
N THR A 15 -50.07 -14.68 29.04
CA THR A 15 -49.53 -13.41 29.51
C THR A 15 -48.05 -13.33 29.17
N CYS A 16 -47.65 -12.28 28.45
CA CYS A 16 -46.26 -12.07 28.06
C CYS A 16 -45.54 -11.13 29.04
N SER A 17 -44.24 -11.30 29.21
CA SER A 17 -43.37 -10.40 30.00
C SER A 17 -43.41 -8.94 29.51
N CYS A 18 -43.80 -8.68 28.26
CA CYS A 18 -43.99 -7.32 27.74
C CYS A 18 -45.35 -6.69 28.08
N GLY A 19 -46.22 -7.40 28.82
CA GLY A 19 -47.55 -6.94 29.22
C GLY A 19 -48.67 -7.29 28.23
N ASN A 20 -48.35 -7.90 27.08
CA ASN A 20 -49.38 -8.36 26.14
C ASN A 20 -50.12 -9.59 26.69
N THR A 21 -51.44 -9.63 26.51
CA THR A 21 -52.28 -10.77 26.87
C THR A 21 -53.14 -11.18 25.68
N PHE A 22 -53.07 -12.45 25.29
CA PHE A 22 -53.88 -12.98 24.19
C PHE A 22 -54.55 -14.30 24.58
N LYS A 23 -55.73 -14.53 24.01
CA LYS A 23 -56.52 -15.75 24.26
C LYS A 23 -56.19 -16.79 23.20
N THR A 24 -55.78 -17.98 23.65
CA THR A 24 -55.61 -19.16 22.79
C THR A 24 -56.37 -20.33 23.39
N HIS A 25 -56.38 -21.47 22.73
CA HIS A 25 -56.87 -22.69 23.33
C HIS A 25 -55.70 -23.63 23.60
N ALA A 26 -55.64 -24.17 24.80
CA ALA A 26 -54.61 -25.09 25.24
C ALA A 26 -55.19 -26.11 26.20
N THR A 27 -54.36 -27.02 26.70
CA THR A 27 -54.74 -27.95 27.78
C THR A 27 -54.59 -27.35 29.17
N VAL A 28 -54.13 -26.10 29.26
CA VAL A 28 -53.85 -25.35 30.49
C VAL A 28 -54.59 -24.01 30.42
N SER A 29 -55.14 -23.56 31.55
CA SER A 29 -55.97 -22.33 31.60
C SER A 29 -55.17 -21.02 31.58
N GLU A 30 -53.94 -21.01 32.10
CA GLU A 30 -53.08 -19.82 32.14
C GLU A 30 -51.64 -20.18 31.74
N MET A 31 -51.03 -19.39 30.87
CA MET A 31 -49.64 -19.57 30.45
C MET A 31 -48.87 -18.25 30.53
N LYS A 32 -47.63 -18.30 31.04
CA LYS A 32 -46.69 -17.17 31.07
C LYS A 32 -45.60 -17.39 30.03
N VAL A 33 -45.36 -16.40 29.18
CA VAL A 33 -44.42 -16.50 28.06
C VAL A 33 -43.45 -15.32 28.06
N GLU A 34 -42.16 -15.59 27.88
CA GLU A 34 -41.13 -14.53 27.90
C GLU A 34 -41.12 -13.65 26.64
N LEU A 35 -41.51 -14.22 25.49
CA LEU A 35 -41.45 -13.54 24.19
C LEU A 35 -42.71 -13.82 23.36
N CYS A 36 -43.36 -12.77 22.88
CA CYS A 36 -44.48 -12.83 21.93
C CYS A 36 -44.13 -12.12 20.62
N ASN A 37 -45.05 -12.15 19.66
CA ASN A 37 -44.93 -11.48 18.37
C ASN A 37 -44.74 -9.96 18.49
N GLU A 38 -45.13 -9.35 19.61
CA GLU A 38 -44.98 -7.91 19.82
C GLU A 38 -43.62 -7.50 20.39
N CYS A 39 -42.89 -8.42 21.05
CA CYS A 39 -41.62 -8.10 21.70
C CYS A 39 -40.42 -8.88 21.14
N HIS A 40 -40.64 -9.91 20.33
CA HIS A 40 -39.55 -10.69 19.77
C HIS A 40 -38.87 -9.90 18.63
N PRO A 41 -37.54 -9.67 18.70
CA PRO A 41 -36.80 -8.77 17.79
C PRO A 41 -37.01 -9.04 16.29
N PHE A 42 -37.27 -10.30 15.94
CA PHE A 42 -37.61 -10.72 14.58
C PHE A 42 -38.91 -10.09 14.04
N TYR A 43 -39.96 -10.00 14.86
CA TYR A 43 -41.26 -9.48 14.44
C TYR A 43 -41.34 -7.96 14.53
N THR A 44 -40.65 -7.37 15.50
CA THR A 44 -40.59 -5.90 15.66
C THR A 44 -39.71 -5.21 14.63
N GLY A 45 -38.93 -5.95 13.83
CA GLY A 45 -38.02 -5.42 12.81
C GLY A 45 -36.83 -4.61 13.35
N GLN A 46 -36.83 -4.28 14.64
CA GLN A 46 -35.72 -3.62 15.31
C GLN A 46 -34.58 -4.62 15.53
N GLN A 47 -33.57 -4.54 14.66
CA GLN A 47 -32.30 -5.23 14.87
C GLN A 47 -31.63 -4.68 16.14
N LYS A 48 -31.73 -5.41 17.25
CA LYS A 48 -30.79 -5.24 18.36
C LYS A 48 -29.42 -5.70 17.86
N PHE A 49 -28.57 -4.75 17.48
CA PHE A 49 -27.17 -5.05 17.16
C PHE A 49 -26.49 -5.54 18.44
N VAL A 50 -26.32 -6.87 18.56
CA VAL A 50 -25.61 -7.46 19.71
C VAL A 50 -24.08 -7.30 19.55
N ASP A 51 -23.59 -6.92 18.37
CA ASP A 51 -22.17 -6.65 18.15
C ASP A 51 -21.97 -5.65 16.99
N THR A 52 -22.00 -4.36 17.30
CA THR A 52 -21.62 -3.29 16.36
C THR A 52 -20.09 -3.21 16.16
N GLY A 53 -19.32 -3.90 17.01
CA GLY A 53 -17.88 -4.07 16.85
C GLY A 53 -17.56 -5.17 15.85
N GLY A 54 -17.84 -4.90 14.57
CA GLY A 54 -17.62 -5.87 13.50
C GLY A 54 -16.19 -6.43 13.44
N ARG A 55 -16.01 -7.53 12.70
CA ARG A 55 -14.70 -8.20 12.54
C ARG A 55 -13.56 -7.25 12.16
N VAL A 56 -13.87 -6.21 11.38
CA VAL A 56 -12.90 -5.17 10.96
C VAL A 56 -12.42 -4.32 12.13
N GLN A 57 -13.31 -3.95 13.06
CA GLN A 57 -12.93 -3.14 14.23
C GLN A 57 -12.08 -3.97 15.20
N ARG A 58 -12.42 -5.24 15.43
CA ARG A 58 -11.60 -6.17 16.22
C ARG A 58 -10.22 -6.42 15.60
N PHE A 59 -10.13 -6.42 14.27
CA PHE A 59 -8.86 -6.51 13.56
C PHE A 59 -8.06 -5.21 13.71
N ALA A 60 -8.69 -4.04 13.56
CA ALA A 60 -8.07 -2.74 13.74
C ALA A 60 -7.55 -2.55 15.18
N ASP A 61 -8.30 -2.97 16.20
CA ASP A 61 -7.89 -2.88 17.60
C ASP A 61 -6.68 -3.77 17.90
N LYS A 62 -6.59 -4.95 17.26
CA LYS A 62 -5.49 -5.90 17.46
C LYS A 62 -4.24 -5.58 16.64
N PHE A 63 -4.41 -5.07 15.42
CA PHE A 63 -3.32 -4.94 14.44
C PHE A 63 -3.07 -3.51 13.94
N GLY A 64 -3.95 -2.55 14.26
CA GLY A 64 -3.83 -1.17 13.83
C GLY A 64 -2.56 -0.47 14.34
N GLY A 65 -2.16 -0.74 15.59
CA GLY A 65 -0.91 -0.22 16.16
C GLY A 65 0.34 -0.80 15.48
N ALA A 66 0.31 -2.08 15.12
CA ALA A 66 1.42 -2.73 14.42
C ALA A 66 1.57 -2.21 12.99
N ALA A 67 0.47 -2.01 12.26
CA ALA A 67 0.49 -1.46 10.91
C ALA A 67 1.01 0.00 10.90
N ALA A 68 0.58 0.83 11.86
CA ALA A 68 1.06 2.21 11.98
C ALA A 68 2.57 2.29 12.29
N ALA A 69 3.09 1.38 13.12
CA ALA A 69 4.52 1.30 13.42
C ALA A 69 5.36 0.86 12.20
N GLN A 70 4.82 -0.02 11.36
CA GLN A 70 5.49 -0.46 10.13
C GLN A 70 5.51 0.65 9.06
N LEU A 71 4.42 1.43 8.94
CA LEU A 71 4.38 2.58 8.03
C LEU A 71 5.38 3.66 8.44
N LYS A 72 5.47 4.00 9.73
CA LYS A 72 6.49 4.94 10.23
C LYS A 72 7.91 4.46 9.97
N LYS A 73 8.20 3.18 10.25
CA LYS A 73 9.51 2.58 9.93
C LYS A 73 9.80 2.57 8.43
N ALA A 74 8.78 2.35 7.59
CA ALA A 74 8.94 2.39 6.14
C ALA A 74 9.19 3.81 5.61
N GLU A 75 8.54 4.82 6.20
CA GLU A 75 8.77 6.24 5.88
C GLU A 75 10.14 6.72 6.34
N GLU A 76 10.56 6.37 7.55
CA GLU A 76 11.90 6.65 8.09
C GLU A 76 12.97 5.92 7.27
N ALA A 77 12.74 4.67 6.87
CA ALA A 77 13.64 3.93 6.01
C ALA A 77 13.71 4.50 4.58
N LYS A 78 12.59 5.03 4.04
CA LYS A 78 12.57 5.74 2.75
C LYS A 78 13.29 7.08 2.85
N ALA A 79 13.09 7.85 3.91
CA ALA A 79 13.79 9.11 4.16
C ALA A 79 15.29 8.89 4.32
N ALA A 80 15.71 7.87 5.08
CA ALA A 80 17.11 7.50 5.24
C ALA A 80 17.75 7.02 3.93
N LYS A 81 17.01 6.28 3.08
CA LYS A 81 17.48 5.89 1.75
C LYS A 81 17.56 7.06 0.78
N ALA A 82 16.62 8.00 0.83
CA ALA A 82 16.64 9.22 0.02
C ALA A 82 17.83 10.13 0.39
N ALA A 83 18.11 10.29 1.69
CA ALA A 83 19.28 11.05 2.16
C ALA A 83 20.61 10.40 1.72
N LYS A 84 20.74 9.07 1.85
CA LYS A 84 21.94 8.35 1.40
C LYS A 84 22.12 8.36 -0.12
N ALA A 85 21.01 8.33 -0.88
CA ALA A 85 21.06 8.46 -2.33
C ALA A 85 21.55 9.85 -2.76
N ALA A 86 21.08 10.91 -2.10
CA ALA A 86 21.52 12.29 -2.35
C ALA A 86 23.00 12.49 -1.99
N GLU A 87 23.48 11.94 -0.87
CA GLU A 87 24.91 11.99 -0.52
C GLU A 87 25.80 11.18 -1.49
N ALA A 88 25.34 10.01 -1.94
CA ALA A 88 26.07 9.21 -2.92
C ALA A 88 26.13 9.88 -4.31
N GLU A 89 25.08 10.60 -4.69
CA GLU A 89 25.05 11.39 -5.93
C GLU A 89 25.99 12.60 -5.84
N ALA A 90 25.98 13.33 -4.71
CA ALA A 90 26.90 14.44 -4.46
C ALA A 90 28.36 13.98 -4.44
N ALA A 91 28.67 12.84 -3.82
CA ALA A 91 30.01 12.26 -3.81
C ALA A 91 30.47 11.83 -5.22
N ARG A 92 29.57 11.28 -6.05
CA ARG A 92 29.87 10.94 -7.45
C ARG A 92 30.13 12.17 -8.30
N LYS A 93 29.36 13.25 -8.11
CA LYS A 93 29.55 14.51 -8.83
C LYS A 93 30.88 15.18 -8.45
N ALA A 94 31.21 15.23 -7.16
CA ALA A 94 32.50 15.74 -6.69
C ALA A 94 33.69 14.91 -7.21
N ALA A 95 33.57 13.58 -7.27
CA ALA A 95 34.61 12.72 -7.83
C ALA A 95 34.76 12.90 -9.36
N ALA A 96 33.69 13.19 -10.09
CA ALA A 96 33.74 13.48 -11.52
C ALA A 96 34.41 14.84 -11.81
N GLU A 97 34.10 15.86 -11.02
CA GLU A 97 34.71 17.20 -11.12
C GLU A 97 36.21 17.17 -10.78
N ALA A 98 36.61 16.41 -9.75
CA ALA A 98 38.02 16.22 -9.41
C ALA A 98 38.81 15.49 -10.51
N LYS A 99 38.22 14.44 -11.11
CA LYS A 99 38.83 13.72 -12.24
C LYS A 99 38.88 14.56 -13.52
N ALA A 100 37.88 15.41 -13.76
CA ALA A 100 37.89 16.36 -14.87
C ALA A 100 39.01 17.41 -14.71
N ALA A 101 39.20 17.94 -13.50
CA ALA A 101 40.28 18.88 -13.19
C ALA A 101 41.68 18.24 -13.30
N GLU A 102 41.84 16.98 -12.89
CA GLU A 102 43.10 16.25 -13.05
C GLU A 102 43.41 15.97 -14.54
N LYS A 103 42.41 15.54 -15.31
CA LYS A 103 42.56 15.29 -16.76
C LYS A 103 42.89 16.58 -17.51
N ALA A 104 42.31 17.72 -17.13
CA ALA A 104 42.63 19.03 -17.70
C ALA A 104 44.08 19.46 -17.38
N LYS A 105 44.54 19.25 -16.14
CA LYS A 105 45.93 19.54 -15.74
C LYS A 105 46.93 18.62 -16.47
N ARG A 106 46.57 17.35 -16.67
CA ARG A 106 47.39 16.37 -17.40
C ARG A 106 47.44 16.68 -18.90
N ALA A 107 46.33 17.12 -19.50
CA ALA A 107 46.29 17.57 -20.90
C ALA A 107 47.15 18.83 -21.13
N ALA A 108 47.12 19.79 -20.19
CA ALA A 108 47.97 20.98 -20.26
C ALA A 108 49.47 20.64 -20.15
N LYS A 109 49.83 19.69 -19.28
CA LYS A 109 51.21 19.19 -19.18
C LYS A 109 51.68 18.47 -20.46
N PHE A 110 50.82 17.64 -21.06
CA PHE A 110 51.15 16.99 -22.33
C PHE A 110 51.25 17.97 -23.51
N ALA A 111 50.46 19.05 -23.52
CA ALA A 111 50.60 20.11 -24.52
C ALA A 111 51.93 20.87 -24.37
N GLU A 112 52.38 21.10 -23.13
CA GLU A 112 53.67 21.74 -22.85
C GLU A 112 54.86 20.82 -23.18
N GLU A 113 54.78 19.52 -22.90
CA GLU A 113 55.80 18.55 -23.30
C GLU A 113 55.85 18.34 -24.82
N ALA A 114 54.70 18.32 -25.51
CA ALA A 114 54.63 18.26 -26.97
C ALA A 114 55.23 19.51 -27.63
N ALA A 115 55.03 20.70 -27.04
CA ALA A 115 55.67 21.93 -27.50
C ALA A 115 57.20 21.92 -27.29
N LYS A 116 57.70 21.23 -26.24
CA LYS A 116 59.14 21.02 -26.03
C LYS A 116 59.73 20.00 -27.00
N GLN A 117 59.00 18.92 -27.31
CA GLN A 117 59.42 17.93 -28.32
C GLN A 117 59.43 18.50 -29.74
N ALA A 118 58.56 19.46 -30.07
CA ALA A 118 58.56 20.16 -31.35
C ALA A 118 59.74 21.14 -31.52
N ALA A 119 60.47 21.48 -30.45
CA ALA A 119 61.68 22.30 -30.50
C ALA A 119 62.97 21.46 -30.67
N GLU A 120 62.89 20.12 -30.58
CA GLU A 120 64.04 19.21 -30.69
C GLU A 120 63.88 18.20 -31.84
N ALA A 121 63.41 18.67 -33.00
CA ALA A 121 63.55 17.94 -34.27
C ALA A 121 63.82 18.90 -35.45
N PRO A 122 65.02 18.83 -36.05
CA PRO A 122 65.19 18.98 -37.50
C PRO A 122 65.77 17.65 -38.05
N ALA A 123 65.50 17.12 -39.24
CA ALA A 123 64.79 17.46 -40.47
C ALA A 123 64.37 16.09 -41.07
N GLU A 124 63.24 15.89 -41.75
CA GLU A 124 63.00 16.22 -43.15
C GLU A 124 61.48 16.22 -43.46
N ALA A 125 61.03 17.28 -44.12
CA ALA A 125 59.84 17.36 -44.99
C ALA A 125 60.27 18.30 -46.15
N PRO A 126 59.77 18.19 -47.40
CA PRO A 126 58.33 18.16 -47.74
C PRO A 126 57.95 17.20 -48.91
N VAL A 127 56.73 16.62 -48.98
CA VAL A 127 55.38 17.13 -49.41
C VAL A 127 55.30 17.37 -50.93
N GLU A 128 54.42 16.66 -51.67
CA GLU A 128 53.16 17.15 -52.31
C GLU A 128 52.47 15.95 -53.05
N GLU A 129 51.15 15.78 -53.20
CA GLU A 129 49.98 16.65 -52.95
C GLU A 129 48.65 15.82 -52.94
N ALA A 130 47.64 16.41 -52.30
CA ALA A 130 46.20 16.11 -52.29
C ALA A 130 45.58 16.04 -53.72
N ALA A 131 44.34 15.64 -54.03
CA ALA A 131 43.02 15.71 -53.39
C ALA A 131 42.07 14.71 -54.12
N ALA A 132 40.88 14.32 -53.67
CA ALA A 132 39.63 15.10 -53.56
C ALA A 132 38.53 14.17 -52.95
N GLU A 133 37.87 14.56 -51.87
CA GLU A 133 36.53 15.20 -51.74
C GLU A 133 35.29 14.27 -51.79
N ALA A 134 34.55 14.36 -50.67
CA ALA A 134 33.09 14.48 -50.53
C ALA A 134 32.10 13.36 -50.93
N GLU A 135 31.34 12.94 -49.90
CA GLU A 135 29.87 12.78 -49.86
C GLU A 135 29.22 11.57 -50.59
N THR A 136 28.66 10.64 -49.80
CA THR A 136 27.27 10.17 -50.00
C THR A 136 26.62 9.73 -48.68
N THR A 137 25.50 10.39 -48.41
CA THR A 137 24.36 9.95 -47.60
C THR A 137 23.57 8.81 -48.26
N GLU A 138 22.70 8.15 -47.47
CA GLU A 138 21.62 7.20 -47.87
C GLU A 138 22.06 5.77 -48.25
N ALA A 139 21.34 4.67 -47.99
CA ALA A 139 19.99 4.38 -47.49
C ALA A 139 19.86 2.87 -47.19
N ALA A 140 18.83 2.49 -46.40
CA ALA A 140 18.10 1.19 -46.37
C ALA A 140 18.91 -0.08 -46.00
N GLU A 141 18.55 -0.94 -45.04
CA GLU A 141 17.29 -1.41 -44.44
C GLU A 141 17.52 -1.76 -42.96
#